data_AF-A0A318MZ33-F1
#
_entry.id   AF-A0A318MZ33-F1
#
_cell.length_a   1.000
_cell.length_b   1.000
_cell.length_c   1.000
_cell.angle_alpha   90.00
_cell.angle_beta   90.00
_cell.angle_gamma   90.00
#
_symmetry.space_group_name_H-M   'P 1'
#
loop_
_entity.id
_entity.type
_entity.pdbx_description
1 polymer ?
#
loop_
_entity_poly.entity_id
_entity_poly.type
_entity_poly.pdbx_seq_one_letter_code
_entity_poly.pdbx_strand_id
1 'polypeptide(L)'
;MTQTPKRYVKYFIFFICFPFLFACASKKQQSILEHVQNEYKNMVNLNERYIHNFYGKADPASFERLKRYRYEAYQSIINLRSRYDKTKPIPQAEIQESKKRLDIYRSYLNALGATSATKDNLLGF
;
A
#
# COMPACT_ATOMS: atom_id res chain seq x y z
N MET A 1 13.83 50.32 52.56
CA MET A 1 12.72 49.87 51.70
C MET A 1 13.34 49.08 50.54
N THR A 2 13.46 47.75 50.65
CA THR A 2 12.57 46.72 50.01
C THR A 2 12.68 46.74 48.48
N GLN A 3 13.02 45.70 47.70
CA GLN A 3 13.03 44.23 47.83
C GLN A 3 13.84 43.65 46.64
N THR A 4 14.52 42.52 46.83
CA THR A 4 14.70 41.49 45.77
C THR A 4 13.73 40.34 46.10
N PRO A 5 13.07 39.65 45.14
CA PRO A 5 13.76 38.50 44.51
C PRO A 5 13.33 38.08 43.08
N LYS A 6 14.29 37.46 42.38
CA LYS A 6 14.22 36.30 41.46
C LYS A 6 12.85 35.93 40.84
N ARG A 7 12.73 35.95 39.51
CA ARG A 7 11.87 35.03 38.72
C ARG A 7 12.43 34.77 37.30
N TYR A 8 13.33 33.79 37.18
CA TYR A 8 13.73 33.17 35.90
C TYR A 8 13.38 31.67 35.91
N VAL A 9 12.10 31.29 36.00
CA VAL A 9 11.69 29.89 35.79
C VAL A 9 10.22 29.85 35.35
N LYS A 10 9.90 30.11 34.08
CA LYS A 10 8.55 29.82 33.54
C LYS A 10 8.44 29.36 32.08
N TYR A 11 9.55 29.07 31.38
CA TYR A 11 9.47 28.63 29.96
C TYR A 11 10.05 27.24 29.66
N PHE A 12 10.29 26.39 30.67
CA PHE A 12 10.91 25.07 30.47
C PHE A 12 9.96 23.87 30.45
N ILE A 13 8.64 24.09 30.36
CA ILE A 13 7.62 23.01 30.39
C ILE A 13 6.73 23.03 29.13
N PHE A 14 7.25 23.48 27.99
CA PHE A 14 6.56 23.31 26.69
C PHE A 14 7.20 22.25 25.79
N PHE A 15 8.38 21.73 26.16
CA PHE A 15 9.15 20.78 25.33
C PHE A 15 8.94 19.30 25.65
N ILE A 16 8.23 18.96 26.74
CA ILE A 16 8.15 17.57 27.21
C ILE A 16 6.97 16.80 26.57
N CYS A 17 5.98 17.48 25.97
CA CYS A 17 4.84 16.81 25.32
C CYS A 17 5.02 16.56 23.81
N PHE A 18 6.03 17.14 23.16
CA PHE A 18 6.24 16.94 21.73
C PHE A 18 6.78 15.55 21.30
N PRO A 19 7.59 14.79 22.07
CA PRO A 19 8.12 13.52 21.58
C PRO A 19 7.07 12.39 21.50
N PHE A 20 5.96 12.47 22.24
CA PHE A 20 4.94 11.41 22.27
C PHE A 20 4.05 11.36 21.02
N LEU A 21 3.85 12.48 20.32
CA LEU A 21 3.07 12.51 19.08
C LEU A 21 3.81 11.86 17.90
N PHE A 22 5.14 11.92 17.89
CA PHE A 22 5.95 11.34 16.80
C PHE A 22 5.99 9.81 16.83
N ALA A 23 5.99 9.20 18.02
CA ALA A 23 6.01 7.73 18.13
C ALA A 23 4.70 7.08 17.63
N CYS A 24 3.55 7.74 17.81
CA CYS A 24 2.26 7.25 17.35
C CYS A 24 2.11 7.34 15.81
N ALA A 25 2.58 8.45 15.22
CA ALA A 25 2.55 8.66 13.78
C ALA A 25 3.40 7.63 13.01
N SER A 26 4.59 7.28 13.53
CA SER A 26 5.47 6.28 12.93
C SER A 26 4.86 4.88 12.88
N LYS A 27 4.18 4.44 13.95
CA LYS A 27 3.53 3.12 14.01
C LYS A 27 2.38 3.01 13.01
N LYS A 28 1.57 4.07 12.91
CA LYS A 28 0.43 4.13 11.97
C LYS A 28 0.90 4.04 10.51
N GLN A 29 1.96 4.76 10.15
CA GLN A 29 2.50 4.75 8.79
C GLN A 29 3.12 3.42 8.40
N GLN A 30 3.85 2.80 9.33
CA GLN A 30 4.41 1.47 9.12
C GLN A 30 3.30 0.44 8.88
N SER A 31 2.22 0.48 9.67
CA SER A 31 1.07 -0.41 9.48
C SER A 31 0.39 -0.21 8.11
N ILE A 32 0.27 1.03 7.62
CA ILE A 32 -0.27 1.31 6.27
C ILE A 32 0.63 0.70 5.19
N LEU A 33 1.94 0.89 5.31
CA LEU A 33 2.91 0.34 4.35
C LEU A 33 2.86 -1.20 4.33
N GLU A 34 2.85 -1.83 5.51
CA GLU A 34 2.74 -3.29 5.65
C GLU A 34 1.42 -3.81 5.05
N HIS A 35 0.31 -3.11 5.27
CA HIS A 35 -0.98 -3.49 4.71
C HIS A 35 -0.96 -3.46 3.17
N VAL A 36 -0.52 -2.35 2.57
CA VAL A 36 -0.44 -2.20 1.10
C VAL A 36 0.51 -3.24 0.48
N GLN A 37 1.63 -3.53 1.14
CA GLN A 37 2.57 -4.58 0.71
C GLN A 37 1.96 -5.98 0.78
N ASN A 38 1.21 -6.28 1.84
CA ASN A 38 0.52 -7.56 2.00
C ASN A 38 -0.57 -7.75 0.95
N GLU A 39 -1.35 -6.70 0.64
CA GLU A 39 -2.34 -6.76 -0.44
C GLU A 39 -1.69 -7.08 -1.78
N TYR A 40 -0.56 -6.43 -2.10
CA TYR A 40 0.19 -6.74 -3.32
C TYR A 40 0.71 -8.18 -3.35
N LYS A 41 1.29 -8.65 -2.25
CA LYS A 41 1.78 -10.03 -2.14
C LYS A 41 0.65 -11.04 -2.37
N ASN A 42 -0.54 -10.77 -1.82
CA ASN A 42 -1.72 -11.59 -2.03
C ASN A 42 -2.13 -11.62 -3.51
N MET A 43 -2.09 -10.49 -4.21
CA MET A 43 -2.39 -10.43 -5.65
C MET A 43 -1.37 -11.14 -6.50
N VAL A 44 -0.07 -11.04 -6.18
CA VAL A 44 0.98 -11.80 -6.86
C VAL A 44 0.74 -13.30 -6.66
N ASN A 45 0.47 -13.75 -5.45
CA ASN A 45 0.16 -15.16 -5.19
C ASN A 45 -1.08 -15.64 -5.97
N LEU A 46 -2.12 -14.81 -6.08
CA LEU A 46 -3.29 -15.12 -6.89
C LEU A 46 -2.95 -15.22 -8.39
N ASN A 47 -2.11 -14.31 -8.89
CA ASN A 47 -1.62 -14.34 -10.27
C ASN A 47 -0.81 -15.61 -10.56
N GLU A 48 0.13 -15.98 -9.68
CA GLU A 48 0.90 -17.22 -9.83
C GLU A 48 -0.03 -18.44 -9.85
N ARG A 49 -1.08 -18.48 -9.01
CA ARG A 49 -2.11 -19.54 -9.08
C ARG A 49 -2.83 -19.55 -10.43
N TYR A 50 -3.13 -18.40 -11.01
CA TYR A 50 -3.76 -18.33 -12.34
C TYR A 50 -2.85 -18.78 -13.48
N ILE A 51 -1.55 -18.49 -13.39
CA ILE A 51 -0.56 -18.92 -14.39
C ILE A 51 -0.31 -20.43 -14.30
N HIS A 52 -0.26 -20.98 -13.09
CA HIS A 52 0.15 -22.38 -12.85
C HIS A 52 -1.02 -23.38 -12.78
N ASN A 53 -2.21 -22.97 -12.34
CA ASN A 53 -3.36 -23.88 -12.18
C ASN A 53 -4.41 -23.59 -13.24
N PHE A 54 -4.32 -24.29 -14.39
CA PHE A 54 -5.45 -24.71 -15.25
C PHE A 54 -6.50 -23.69 -15.72
N TYR A 55 -6.30 -22.39 -15.55
CA TYR A 55 -7.15 -21.40 -16.20
C TYR A 55 -6.71 -21.32 -17.68
N GLY A 56 -7.58 -21.77 -18.58
CA GLY A 56 -7.27 -21.93 -20.01
C GLY A 56 -6.49 -20.75 -20.60
N LYS A 57 -5.63 -21.01 -21.61
CA LYS A 57 -4.68 -20.03 -22.18
C LYS A 57 -5.37 -18.66 -22.37
N ALA A 58 -5.05 -17.72 -21.49
CA ALA A 58 -5.50 -16.34 -21.63
C ALA A 58 -5.01 -15.81 -22.99
N ASP A 59 -5.81 -14.97 -23.65
CA ASP A 59 -5.36 -14.28 -24.86
C ASP A 59 -4.04 -13.53 -24.56
N PRO A 60 -3.00 -13.64 -25.43
CA PRO A 60 -1.71 -13.02 -25.19
C PRO A 60 -1.80 -11.52 -24.86
N ALA A 61 -2.73 -10.77 -25.49
CA ALA A 61 -2.90 -9.35 -25.22
C ALA A 61 -3.42 -9.09 -23.79
N SER A 62 -4.26 -9.99 -23.27
CA SER A 62 -4.75 -9.95 -21.90
C SER A 62 -3.64 -10.25 -20.88
N PHE A 63 -2.73 -11.16 -21.18
CA PHE A 63 -1.57 -11.43 -20.34
C PHE A 63 -0.58 -10.26 -20.32
N GLU A 64 -0.35 -9.61 -21.46
CA GLU A 64 0.49 -8.39 -21.52
C GLU A 64 -0.11 -7.22 -20.73
N ARG A 65 -1.43 -7.03 -20.79
CA ARG A 65 -2.12 -6.05 -19.93
C ARG A 65 -1.96 -6.38 -18.45
N LEU A 66 -2.07 -7.65 -18.07
CA LEU A 66 -1.86 -8.10 -16.69
C LEU A 66 -0.44 -7.81 -16.21
N LYS A 67 0.58 -8.09 -17.03
CA LYS A 67 1.98 -7.75 -16.71
C LYS A 67 2.15 -6.25 -16.49
N ARG A 68 1.55 -5.42 -17.35
CA ARG A 68 1.59 -3.96 -17.20
C ARG A 68 0.99 -3.51 -15.87
N TYR A 69 -0.21 -3.99 -15.53
CA TYR A 69 -0.86 -3.62 -14.27
C TYR A 69 -0.11 -4.14 -13.04
N ARG A 70 0.49 -5.33 -13.10
CA ARG A 70 1.39 -5.85 -12.06
C ARG A 70 2.59 -4.91 -11.86
N TYR A 71 3.19 -4.45 -12.95
CA TYR A 71 4.34 -3.54 -12.92
C TYR A 71 3.96 -2.16 -12.36
N GLU A 72 2.84 -1.58 -12.79
CA GLU A 72 2.34 -0.31 -12.27
C GLU A 72 2.05 -0.38 -10.76
N ALA A 73 1.39 -1.45 -10.29
CA ALA A 73 1.15 -1.66 -8.87
C ALA A 73 2.47 -1.83 -8.09
N TYR A 74 3.43 -2.58 -8.62
CA TYR A 74 4.76 -2.71 -8.02
C TYR A 74 5.48 -1.37 -7.89
N GLN A 75 5.52 -0.58 -8.96
CA GLN A 75 6.16 0.74 -8.96
C GLN A 75 5.51 1.68 -7.93
N SER A 76 4.18 1.67 -7.81
CA SER A 76 3.51 2.48 -6.79
C SER A 76 3.94 2.12 -5.37
N ILE A 77 4.17 0.83 -5.08
CA ILE A 77 4.63 0.38 -3.75
C ILE A 77 6.08 0.76 -3.50
N ILE A 78 6.94 0.66 -4.50
CA ILE A 78 8.33 1.11 -4.40
C ILE A 78 8.37 2.62 -4.12
N ASN A 79 7.56 3.39 -4.83
CA ASN A 79 7.44 4.83 -4.60
C ASN A 79 6.91 5.12 -3.18
N LEU A 80 5.84 4.45 -2.76
CA LEU A 80 5.28 4.61 -1.40
C LEU A 80 6.30 4.24 -0.31
N ARG A 81 7.10 3.20 -0.53
CA ARG A 81 8.16 2.78 0.39
C ARG A 81 9.32 3.78 0.43
N SER A 82 9.71 4.36 -0.70
CA SER A 82 10.76 5.39 -0.76
C SER A 82 10.37 6.67 -0.01
N ARG A 83 9.06 6.89 0.16
CA ARG A 83 8.47 8.04 0.85
C ARG A 83 8.30 7.81 2.35
N TYR A 84 8.53 6.59 2.82
CA TYR A 84 8.53 6.28 4.24
C TYR A 84 9.71 6.96 4.93
N ASP A 85 9.39 7.95 5.74
CA ASP A 85 10.29 8.62 6.66
C ASP A 85 9.68 8.54 8.05
N LYS A 86 10.44 8.05 9.04
CA LYS A 86 9.96 7.93 10.43
C LYS A 86 9.56 9.29 11.04
N THR A 87 10.04 10.38 10.44
CA THR A 87 9.84 11.76 10.93
C THR A 87 8.74 12.52 10.20
N LYS A 88 8.29 12.04 9.02
CA LYS A 88 7.31 12.75 8.18
C LYS A 88 6.20 11.84 7.68
N PRO A 89 4.93 12.26 7.76
CA PRO A 89 3.84 11.48 7.22
C PRO A 89 3.91 11.34 5.70
N ILE A 90 3.70 10.11 5.23
CA ILE A 90 3.48 9.83 3.82
C ILE A 90 2.24 10.63 3.36
N PRO A 91 2.33 11.40 2.28
CA PRO A 91 1.19 12.14 1.75
C PRO A 91 0.00 11.22 1.42
N GLN A 92 -1.20 11.60 1.86
CA GLN A 92 -2.41 10.78 1.65
C GLN A 92 -2.70 10.50 0.17
N ALA A 93 -2.37 11.45 -0.71
CA ALA A 93 -2.51 11.30 -2.15
C ALA A 93 -1.68 10.11 -2.71
N GLU A 94 -0.48 9.88 -2.18
CA GLU A 94 0.38 8.77 -2.62
C GLU A 94 -0.15 7.41 -2.13
N ILE A 95 -0.72 7.37 -0.92
CA ILE A 95 -1.41 6.18 -0.39
C ILE A 95 -2.62 5.85 -1.27
N GLN A 96 -3.43 6.85 -1.63
CA GLN A 96 -4.60 6.67 -2.48
C GLN A 96 -4.23 6.22 -3.90
N GLU A 97 -3.19 6.81 -4.50
CA GLU A 97 -2.72 6.38 -5.81
C GLU A 97 -2.23 4.93 -5.78
N SER A 98 -1.48 4.53 -4.75
CA SER A 98 -1.01 3.15 -4.59
C SER A 98 -2.18 2.16 -4.46
N LYS A 99 -3.19 2.51 -3.65
CA LYS A 99 -4.42 1.71 -3.52
C LYS A 99 -5.17 1.58 -4.84
N LYS A 100 -5.31 2.68 -5.59
CA LYS A 100 -5.96 2.69 -6.90
C LYS A 100 -5.25 1.78 -7.90
N ARG A 101 -3.91 1.79 -7.94
CA ARG A 101 -3.13 0.90 -8.82
C ARG A 101 -3.29 -0.57 -8.43
N LEU A 102 -3.32 -0.86 -7.13
CA LEU A 102 -3.63 -2.21 -6.63
C LEU A 102 -5.04 -2.65 -6.99
N ASP A 103 -6.03 -1.76 -6.88
CA ASP A 103 -7.42 -2.07 -7.24
C ASP A 103 -7.58 -2.39 -8.72
N ILE A 104 -6.89 -1.66 -9.60
CA ILE A 104 -6.86 -1.96 -11.04
C ILE A 104 -6.25 -3.36 -11.28
N TYR A 105 -5.12 -3.66 -10.65
CA TYR A 105 -4.47 -4.96 -10.79
C TYR A 105 -5.37 -6.11 -10.26
N ARG A 106 -6.00 -5.93 -9.10
CA ARG A 106 -6.96 -6.89 -8.52
C ARG A 106 -8.17 -7.13 -9.41
N SER A 107 -8.78 -6.05 -9.89
CA SER A 107 -9.97 -6.11 -10.74
C SER A 107 -9.66 -6.90 -12.01
N TYR A 108 -8.51 -6.62 -12.64
CA TYR A 108 -8.09 -7.32 -13.84
C TYR A 108 -7.76 -8.80 -13.57
N LEU A 109 -7.09 -9.12 -12.45
CA LEU A 109 -6.86 -10.50 -12.01
C LEU A 109 -8.16 -11.27 -11.84
N ASN A 110 -9.15 -10.69 -11.15
CA ASN A 110 -10.44 -11.32 -10.92
C ASN A 110 -11.22 -11.53 -12.23
N ALA A 111 -11.18 -10.55 -13.14
CA ALA A 111 -11.79 -10.67 -14.46
C ALA A 111 -11.16 -11.83 -15.27
N LEU A 112 -9.84 -11.96 -15.26
CA LEU A 112 -9.16 -13.08 -15.94
C LEU A 112 -9.50 -14.43 -15.31
N GLY A 113 -9.53 -14.52 -13.98
CA GLY A 113 -9.96 -15.73 -13.29
C GLY A 113 -11.40 -16.12 -13.63
N ALA A 114 -12.33 -15.16 -13.62
CA ALA A 114 -13.73 -15.39 -13.95
C ALA A 114 -13.94 -15.82 -15.41
N THR A 115 -13.25 -15.18 -16.36
CA THR A 115 -13.35 -15.51 -17.80
C THR A 115 -12.77 -16.88 -18.12
N SER A 116 -11.76 -17.29 -17.36
CA SER A 116 -11.13 -18.60 -17.53
C SER A 116 -11.98 -19.71 -16.90
N ALA A 117 -12.62 -19.45 -15.75
CA ALA A 117 -13.58 -20.37 -15.14
C ALA A 117 -14.83 -20.60 -16.01
N THR A 118 -15.30 -19.59 -16.74
CA THR A 118 -16.46 -19.75 -17.64
C THR A 118 -16.13 -20.50 -18.93
N LYS A 119 -14.89 -20.43 -19.43
CA LYS A 119 -14.47 -21.20 -20.61
C LYS A 119 -14.45 -22.71 -20.36
N ASP A 120 -14.00 -23.15 -19.18
CA ASP A 120 -14.00 -24.58 -18.83
C ASP A 120 -15.43 -25.14 -18.65
N ASN A 121 -16.38 -24.31 -18.22
CA ASN A 121 -17.78 -24.72 -18.09
C ASN A 121 -18.57 -24.69 -19.41
N LEU A 122 -18.19 -23.84 -20.38
CA LEU A 122 -18.89 -23.74 -21.68
C LEU A 122 -18.50 -24.84 -22.68
N LEU A 123 -17.38 -25.54 -22.44
CA LEU A 123 -16.93 -26.69 -23.25
C LEU A 123 -17.36 -28.05 -22.67
N GLY A 124 -18.14 -28.06 -21.58
CA GLY A 124 -18.66 -29.25 -20.91
C GLY A 124 -20.12 -29.60 -21.25
N PHE A 125 -20.56 -29.33 -22.49
CA PHE A 125 -21.80 -29.89 -23.05
C PHE A 125 -21.52 -31.24 -23.73
#